data_AF-A0A7M3MG69-F1
#
_entry.id   AF-A0A7M3MG69-F1
#
_cell.length_a   1.000
_cell.length_b   1.000
_cell.length_c   1.000
_cell.angle_alpha   90.00
_cell.angle_beta   90.00
_cell.angle_gamma   90.00
#
_symmetry.space_group_name_H-M   'P 1'
#
loop_
_entity.id
_entity.type
_entity.pdbx_description
1 polymer ?
#
loop_
_entity_poly.entity_id
_entity_poly.type
_entity_poly.pdbx_seq_one_letter_code
_entity_poly.pdbx_strand_id
1 'polypeptide(L)'
;MLHAAWDYLCRLNPIYFEWIQVDLSTRVATRSPLHPAMSYRESWIAKDLSFSVFSRLTPVLERTKSVFLHGWGDPFANPSFFTMARICKERRCTVCTATRGGLLDAAGWDRVVESGIDQVAFPIDALEDHTSRERTGIGLNETCEAIAMLQEAKRRADSAKPAIDVRYTLTRSRLDEVMLLPEFLQRVGVDSAIVATPSFVASEDLAEECLVPRRHEQLRWLLSHLDTLFFKGLEYGVVIRYFAISPGVKRRTCIENVTESIYVGADGRVSPCAMGALPLDDDVTHWYLGDKVAYRPLVFGSLDELQLEDIWHSDEYRRFRRPFYWNRLSSRCENCLNPFRVGG
;
A
#
# COMPACT_ATOMS: atom_id res chain seq x y z
N MET A 1 -20.04 13.68 -28.76
CA MET A 1 -20.63 12.34 -29.03
C MET A 1 -19.92 11.23 -28.24
N LEU A 2 -18.61 11.04 -28.37
CA LEU A 2 -17.85 10.03 -27.60
C LEU A 2 -17.97 10.16 -26.08
N HIS A 3 -17.97 11.39 -25.54
CA HIS A 3 -18.12 11.61 -24.10
C HIS A 3 -19.47 11.15 -23.54
N ALA A 4 -20.57 11.47 -24.22
CA ALA A 4 -21.91 11.07 -23.79
C ALA A 4 -22.10 9.55 -23.89
N ALA A 5 -21.52 8.91 -24.91
CA ALA A 5 -21.54 7.46 -25.08
C ALA A 5 -20.73 6.74 -23.98
N TRP A 6 -19.53 7.21 -23.66
CA TRP A 6 -18.74 6.66 -22.55
C TRP A 6 -19.45 6.83 -21.21
N ASP A 7 -20.00 8.02 -20.95
CA ASP A 7 -20.71 8.32 -19.71
C ASP A 7 -21.92 7.39 -19.50
N TYR A 8 -22.67 7.14 -20.58
CA TYR A 8 -23.77 6.18 -20.61
C TYR A 8 -23.32 4.74 -20.35
N LEU A 9 -22.26 4.27 -21.04
CA LEU A 9 -21.70 2.94 -20.83
C LEU A 9 -21.21 2.72 -19.39
N CYS A 10 -20.54 3.71 -18.80
CA CYS A 10 -20.07 3.63 -17.41
C CYS A 10 -21.20 3.57 -16.37
N ARG A 11 -22.42 4.06 -16.70
CA ARG A 11 -23.58 3.92 -15.80
C ARG A 11 -24.23 2.55 -15.89
N LEU A 12 -24.09 1.87 -17.03
CA LEU A 12 -24.68 0.55 -17.27
C LEU A 12 -23.74 -0.60 -16.91
N ASN A 13 -22.44 -0.35 -16.84
CA ASN A 13 -21.46 -1.40 -16.60
C ASN A 13 -21.51 -1.86 -15.13
N PRO A 14 -21.72 -3.16 -14.86
CA PRO A 14 -21.63 -3.69 -13.50
C PRO A 14 -20.25 -3.39 -12.91
N ILE A 15 -20.23 -3.10 -11.62
CA ILE A 15 -18.99 -2.84 -10.89
C ILE A 15 -18.21 -4.14 -10.78
N TYR A 16 -16.98 -4.11 -11.27
CA TYR A 16 -15.96 -5.12 -11.06
C TYR A 16 -14.71 -4.41 -10.55
N PHE A 17 -14.07 -5.01 -9.53
CA PHE A 17 -12.82 -4.50 -9.01
C PHE A 17 -11.72 -5.54 -9.17
N GLU A 18 -10.60 -5.11 -9.73
CA GLU A 18 -9.36 -5.88 -9.64
C GLU A 18 -8.92 -5.95 -8.17
N TRP A 19 -9.04 -4.84 -7.44
CA TRP A 19 -8.92 -4.88 -5.99
C TRP A 19 -9.68 -3.77 -5.25
N ILE A 20 -9.98 -4.06 -3.99
CA ILE A 20 -10.40 -3.08 -2.99
C ILE A 20 -9.32 -3.07 -1.89
N GLN A 21 -8.76 -1.90 -1.59
CA GLN A 21 -7.95 -1.72 -0.39
C GLN A 21 -8.82 -1.14 0.73
N VAL A 22 -8.69 -1.71 1.92
CA VAL A 22 -9.46 -1.31 3.09
C VAL A 22 -8.50 -1.05 4.24
N ASP A 23 -8.46 0.19 4.70
CA ASP A 23 -7.72 0.57 5.90
C ASP A 23 -8.52 0.19 7.14
N LEU A 24 -8.10 -0.88 7.79
CA LEU A 24 -8.78 -1.42 8.97
C LEU A 24 -8.47 -0.64 10.24
N SER A 25 -7.30 0.01 10.30
CA SER A 25 -6.89 0.81 11.44
C SER A 25 -5.82 1.80 11.03
N THR A 26 -6.01 3.05 11.42
CA THR A 26 -5.00 4.12 11.27
C THR A 26 -4.21 4.32 12.56
N ARG A 27 -4.31 3.39 13.53
CA ARG A 27 -3.51 3.42 14.75
C ARG A 27 -2.08 3.00 14.42
N VAL A 28 -1.14 3.91 14.67
CA VAL A 28 0.26 3.74 14.30
C VAL A 28 1.08 3.45 15.56
N ALA A 29 1.80 2.33 15.56
CA ALA A 29 2.78 2.00 16.60
C ALA A 29 4.20 2.45 16.24
N THR A 30 4.49 2.68 14.95
CA THR A 30 5.83 3.11 14.50
C THR A 30 6.09 4.57 14.78
N ARG A 31 7.37 4.88 15.00
CA ARG A 31 7.93 6.23 15.07
C ARG A 31 8.69 6.62 13.79
N SER A 32 8.54 5.84 12.72
CA SER A 32 9.26 6.04 11.46
C SER A 32 9.01 7.43 10.90
N PRO A 33 10.06 8.24 10.64
CA PRO A 33 9.89 9.55 10.00
C PRO A 33 9.37 9.43 8.55
N LEU A 34 9.40 8.21 7.98
CA LEU A 34 8.83 7.92 6.66
C LEU A 34 7.29 7.83 6.69
N HIS A 35 6.69 7.65 7.88
CA HIS A 35 5.26 7.50 8.02
C HIS A 35 4.58 8.88 8.18
N PRO A 36 3.54 9.22 7.39
CA PRO A 36 2.92 10.56 7.43
C PRO A 36 2.39 10.97 8.82
N ALA A 37 1.94 10.00 9.62
CA ALA A 37 1.51 10.24 11.01
C ALA A 37 2.58 10.90 11.90
N MET A 38 3.87 10.75 11.56
CA MET A 38 4.94 11.39 12.32
C MET A 38 5.10 12.87 11.95
N SER A 39 4.86 13.24 10.69
CA SER A 39 4.90 14.63 10.23
C SER A 39 3.62 15.40 10.55
N TYR A 40 2.47 14.70 10.64
CA TYR A 40 1.16 15.30 10.88
C TYR A 40 0.54 14.86 12.20
N ARG A 41 1.35 14.70 13.26
CA ARG A 41 0.92 14.10 14.53
C ARG A 41 -0.31 14.77 15.13
N GLU A 42 -0.38 16.10 15.06
CA GLU A 42 -1.47 16.89 15.65
C GLU A 42 -2.80 16.69 14.92
N SER A 43 -2.75 16.45 13.60
CA SER A 43 -3.91 16.28 12.74
C SER A 43 -4.22 14.81 12.41
N TRP A 44 -3.45 13.85 12.97
CA TRP A 44 -3.59 12.44 12.63
C TRP A 44 -4.77 11.80 13.37
N ILE A 45 -5.74 11.28 12.62
CA ILE A 45 -6.91 10.61 13.17
C ILE A 45 -6.59 9.13 13.38
N ALA A 46 -6.38 8.72 14.63
CA ALA A 46 -6.24 7.32 15.02
C ALA A 46 -7.62 6.66 15.24
N LYS A 47 -8.04 5.80 14.30
CA LYS A 47 -9.37 5.18 14.29
C LYS A 47 -9.31 3.77 13.68
N ASP A 48 -10.25 2.93 14.12
CA ASP A 48 -10.48 1.60 13.56
C ASP A 48 -11.73 1.63 12.68
N LEU A 49 -11.68 0.96 11.53
CA LEU A 49 -12.85 0.79 10.67
C LEU A 49 -13.92 0.00 11.40
N SER A 50 -15.15 0.52 11.42
CA SER A 50 -16.27 -0.22 12.01
C SER A 50 -16.70 -1.39 11.13
N PHE A 51 -17.16 -2.46 11.77
CA PHE A 51 -17.70 -3.61 11.05
C PHE A 51 -18.94 -3.26 10.21
N SER A 52 -19.76 -2.31 10.66
CA SER A 52 -20.94 -1.85 9.92
C SER A 52 -20.56 -1.19 8.59
N VAL A 53 -19.53 -0.34 8.59
CA VAL A 53 -19.01 0.28 7.36
C VAL A 53 -18.44 -0.77 6.42
N PHE A 54 -17.60 -1.67 6.93
CA PHE A 54 -17.04 -2.76 6.13
C PHE A 54 -18.14 -3.63 5.48
N SER A 55 -19.20 -3.93 6.23
CA SER A 55 -20.30 -4.78 5.76
C SER A 55 -20.99 -4.22 4.51
N ARG A 56 -20.91 -2.91 4.26
CA ARG A 56 -21.45 -2.29 3.03
C ARG A 56 -20.67 -2.63 1.77
N LEU A 57 -19.47 -3.19 1.88
CA LEU A 57 -18.72 -3.73 0.74
C LEU A 57 -19.24 -5.09 0.28
N THR A 58 -20.00 -5.79 1.14
CA THR A 58 -20.53 -7.13 0.87
C THR A 58 -21.13 -7.33 -0.54
N PRO A 59 -21.96 -6.40 -1.08
CA PRO A 59 -22.59 -6.58 -2.39
C PRO A 59 -21.62 -6.54 -3.59
N VAL A 60 -20.42 -5.98 -3.43
CA VAL A 60 -19.41 -5.90 -4.50
C VAL A 60 -18.30 -6.94 -4.37
N LEU A 61 -18.16 -7.57 -3.21
CA LEU A 61 -17.06 -8.50 -2.94
C LEU A 61 -17.07 -9.74 -3.86
N GLU A 62 -18.24 -10.26 -4.26
CA GLU A 62 -18.33 -11.36 -5.25
C GLU A 62 -17.82 -10.97 -6.64
N ARG A 63 -17.78 -9.66 -6.91
CA ARG A 63 -17.28 -9.04 -8.16
C ARG A 63 -15.90 -8.39 -7.94
N THR A 64 -15.20 -8.78 -6.87
CA THR A 64 -13.88 -8.26 -6.51
C THR A 64 -12.87 -9.39 -6.48
N LYS A 65 -11.80 -9.26 -7.27
CA LYS A 65 -10.75 -10.28 -7.35
C LYS A 65 -9.90 -10.35 -6.07
N SER A 66 -9.41 -9.20 -5.61
CA SER A 66 -8.54 -9.11 -4.44
C SER A 66 -9.01 -8.07 -3.42
N VAL A 67 -8.81 -8.35 -2.14
CA VAL A 67 -9.03 -7.41 -1.05
C VAL A 67 -7.75 -7.26 -0.24
N PHE A 68 -7.26 -6.03 -0.16
CA PHE A 68 -6.11 -5.66 0.65
C PHE A 68 -6.59 -5.11 1.98
N LEU A 69 -6.46 -5.90 3.05
CA LEU A 69 -6.83 -5.55 4.41
C LEU A 69 -5.67 -4.87 5.13
N HIS A 70 -5.22 -3.73 4.64
CA HIS A 70 -4.20 -2.89 5.25
C HIS A 70 -4.30 -1.45 4.75
N GLY A 71 -3.76 -0.52 5.54
CA GLY A 71 -3.71 0.90 5.19
C GLY A 71 -2.59 1.60 5.93
N TRP A 72 -2.91 2.66 6.67
CA TRP A 72 -1.91 3.51 7.31
C TRP A 72 -1.51 3.06 8.73
N GLY A 73 -2.22 2.14 9.36
CA GLY A 73 -1.83 1.54 10.63
C GLY A 73 -1.63 0.02 10.53
N ASP A 74 -1.56 -0.64 11.68
CA ASP A 74 -1.50 -2.10 11.71
C ASP A 74 -2.92 -2.69 11.67
N PRO A 75 -3.26 -3.51 10.65
CA PRO A 75 -4.61 -4.02 10.48
C PRO A 75 -5.06 -4.96 11.62
N PHE A 76 -4.12 -5.59 12.34
CA PHE A 76 -4.44 -6.44 13.48
C PHE A 76 -4.83 -5.67 14.74
N ALA A 77 -4.67 -4.34 14.75
CA ALA A 77 -5.23 -3.49 15.80
C ALA A 77 -6.77 -3.48 15.77
N ASN A 78 -7.39 -3.80 14.63
CA ASN A 78 -8.84 -3.89 14.51
C ASN A 78 -9.34 -5.25 15.02
N PRO A 79 -10.18 -5.31 16.08
CA PRO A 79 -10.66 -6.58 16.64
C PRO A 79 -11.54 -7.38 15.68
N SER A 80 -12.08 -6.74 14.64
CA SER A 80 -12.92 -7.37 13.61
C SER A 80 -12.12 -7.90 12.42
N PHE A 81 -10.77 -7.79 12.41
CA PHE A 81 -9.91 -8.21 11.28
C PHE A 81 -10.29 -9.59 10.74
N PHE A 82 -10.29 -10.61 11.59
CA PHE A 82 -10.54 -12.00 11.17
C PHE A 82 -11.98 -12.22 10.67
N THR A 83 -12.95 -11.51 11.23
CA THR A 83 -14.34 -11.55 10.76
C THR A 83 -14.45 -10.96 9.36
N MET A 84 -13.80 -9.82 9.12
CA MET A 84 -13.77 -9.15 7.82
C MET A 84 -13.03 -9.99 6.77
N ALA A 85 -11.89 -10.59 7.14
CA ALA A 85 -11.15 -11.52 6.29
C ALA A 85 -12.01 -12.73 5.88
N ARG A 86 -12.71 -13.36 6.83
CA ARG A 86 -13.62 -14.48 6.55
C ARG A 86 -14.69 -14.10 5.52
N ILE A 87 -15.32 -12.93 5.67
CA ILE A 87 -16.35 -12.43 4.74
C ILE A 87 -15.79 -12.29 3.31
N CYS A 88 -14.55 -11.80 3.16
CA CYS A 88 -13.87 -11.74 1.86
C CYS A 88 -13.60 -13.14 1.29
N LYS A 89 -13.09 -14.08 2.12
CA LYS A 89 -12.79 -15.45 1.68
C LYS A 89 -14.04 -16.22 1.26
N GLU A 90 -15.16 -16.07 1.98
CA GLU A 90 -16.45 -16.66 1.63
C GLU A 90 -16.95 -16.21 0.26
N ARG A 91 -16.55 -15.01 -0.18
CA ARG A 91 -16.84 -14.45 -1.51
C ARG A 91 -15.75 -14.69 -2.52
N ARG A 92 -14.82 -15.60 -2.20
CA ARG A 92 -13.74 -16.08 -3.07
C ARG A 92 -12.73 -14.99 -3.45
N CYS A 93 -12.64 -13.91 -2.67
CA CYS A 93 -11.59 -12.92 -2.85
C CYS A 93 -10.23 -13.52 -2.47
N THR A 94 -9.18 -13.08 -3.16
CA THR A 94 -7.81 -13.16 -2.66
C THR A 94 -7.66 -12.13 -1.54
N VAL A 95 -7.19 -12.51 -0.35
CA VAL A 95 -7.05 -11.60 0.79
C VAL A 95 -5.58 -11.44 1.14
N CYS A 96 -5.12 -10.20 1.09
CA CYS A 96 -3.73 -9.84 1.40
C CYS A 96 -3.71 -8.81 2.53
N THR A 97 -2.72 -8.89 3.41
CA THR A 97 -2.52 -7.93 4.50
C THR A 97 -1.05 -7.50 4.59
N ALA A 98 -0.76 -6.47 5.36
CA ALA A 98 0.58 -6.03 5.67
C ALA A 98 0.68 -5.65 7.16
N THR A 99 1.71 -6.12 7.85
CA THR A 99 1.91 -5.88 9.29
C THR A 99 3.40 -5.92 9.63
N ARG A 100 3.79 -5.29 10.74
CA ARG A 100 5.11 -5.50 11.35
C ARG A 100 5.16 -6.71 12.28
N GLY A 101 3.99 -7.29 12.59
CA GLY A 101 3.84 -8.53 13.33
C GLY A 101 3.80 -8.41 14.86
N GLY A 102 4.02 -7.20 15.40
CA GLY A 102 4.13 -6.99 16.85
C GLY A 102 2.82 -7.10 17.65
N LEU A 103 1.67 -7.29 17.00
CA LEU A 103 0.35 -7.38 17.65
C LEU A 103 -0.17 -8.82 17.78
N LEU A 104 0.54 -9.80 17.22
CA LEU A 104 0.12 -11.20 17.22
C LEU A 104 1.12 -12.06 17.98
N ASP A 105 0.57 -12.94 18.82
CA ASP A 105 1.29 -14.07 19.39
C ASP A 105 1.22 -15.29 18.46
N ALA A 106 1.77 -16.42 18.91
CA ALA A 106 1.75 -17.67 18.15
C ALA A 106 0.32 -18.12 17.77
N ALA A 107 -0.65 -17.97 18.68
CA ALA A 107 -2.04 -18.32 18.41
C ALA A 107 -2.70 -17.35 17.40
N GLY A 108 -2.32 -16.07 17.44
CA GLY A 108 -2.68 -15.08 16.44
C GLY A 108 -2.20 -15.47 15.04
N TRP A 109 -0.97 -15.96 14.91
CA TRP A 109 -0.42 -16.45 13.64
C TRP A 109 -1.07 -17.74 13.15
N ASP A 110 -1.42 -18.67 14.06
CA ASP A 110 -2.24 -19.84 13.71
C ASP A 110 -3.58 -19.39 13.10
N ARG A 111 -4.26 -18.42 13.73
CA ARG A 111 -5.50 -17.85 13.20
C ARG A 111 -5.34 -17.19 11.83
N VAL A 112 -4.19 -16.57 11.53
CA VAL A 112 -3.90 -16.00 10.21
C VAL A 112 -3.89 -17.10 9.14
N VAL A 113 -3.26 -18.23 9.43
CA VAL A 113 -3.21 -19.38 8.51
C VAL A 113 -4.59 -20.02 8.36
N GLU A 114 -5.28 -20.28 9.48
CA GLU A 114 -6.63 -20.87 9.51
C GLU A 114 -7.66 -20.02 8.75
N SER A 115 -7.52 -18.69 8.77
CA SER A 115 -8.41 -17.76 8.08
C SER A 115 -8.24 -17.77 6.56
N GLY A 116 -7.27 -18.52 6.02
CA GLY A 116 -7.04 -18.63 4.59
C GLY A 116 -6.52 -17.34 3.93
N ILE A 117 -5.80 -16.51 4.70
CA ILE A 117 -5.10 -15.33 4.16
C ILE A 117 -4.12 -15.80 3.07
N ASP A 118 -4.11 -15.10 1.94
CA ASP A 118 -3.32 -15.51 0.79
C ASP A 118 -1.90 -14.94 0.84
N GLN A 119 -1.73 -13.74 1.38
CA GLN A 119 -0.43 -13.07 1.48
C GLN A 119 -0.32 -12.18 2.72
N VAL A 120 0.85 -12.22 3.37
CA VAL A 120 1.25 -11.29 4.43
C VAL A 120 2.52 -10.58 3.99
N ALA A 121 2.48 -9.25 3.87
CA ALA A 121 3.64 -8.44 3.60
C ALA A 121 4.22 -7.84 4.90
N PHE A 122 5.54 -7.84 5.05
CA PHE A 122 6.25 -7.25 6.18
C PHE A 122 7.00 -5.99 5.75
N PRO A 123 6.57 -4.80 6.17
CA PRO A 123 7.29 -3.56 5.91
C PRO A 123 8.61 -3.53 6.69
N ILE A 124 9.72 -3.25 5.98
CA ILE A 124 11.07 -3.15 6.55
C ILE A 124 11.71 -1.86 6.02
N ASP A 125 12.26 -1.05 6.94
CA ASP A 125 12.89 0.24 6.60
C ASP A 125 14.41 0.23 6.81
N ALA A 126 14.98 -0.86 7.33
CA ALA A 126 16.40 -1.07 7.58
C ALA A 126 16.71 -2.57 7.74
N LEU A 127 17.92 -3.00 7.40
CA LEU A 127 18.40 -4.39 7.49
C LEU A 127 19.27 -4.67 8.72
N GLU A 128 19.47 -3.66 9.56
CA GLU A 128 20.13 -3.77 10.86
C GLU A 128 19.16 -3.43 12.00
N ASP A 129 19.15 -4.24 13.07
CA ASP A 129 18.19 -4.09 14.17
C ASP A 129 18.30 -2.73 14.87
N HIS A 130 19.52 -2.30 15.21
CA HIS A 130 19.75 -1.02 15.88
C HIS A 130 19.23 0.15 15.03
N THR A 131 19.52 0.15 13.73
CA THR A 131 19.03 1.17 12.79
C THR A 131 17.49 1.13 12.73
N SER A 132 16.89 -0.05 12.59
CA SER A 132 15.42 -0.17 12.53
C SER A 132 14.78 0.39 13.80
N ARG A 133 15.35 0.08 14.96
CA ARG A 133 14.85 0.50 16.27
C ARG A 133 14.97 2.01 16.46
N GLU A 134 16.10 2.60 16.07
CA GLU A 134 16.32 4.05 16.10
C GLU A 134 15.34 4.79 15.17
N ARG A 135 15.16 4.30 13.94
CA ARG A 135 14.31 4.96 12.93
C ARG A 135 12.83 4.79 13.25
N THR A 136 12.40 3.57 13.54
CA THR A 136 10.99 3.18 13.51
C THR A 136 10.41 2.94 14.91
N GLY A 137 11.23 2.93 15.95
CA GLY A 137 10.84 2.52 17.30
C GLY A 137 10.60 1.01 17.44
N ILE A 138 10.76 0.23 16.36
CA ILE A 138 10.51 -1.20 16.28
C ILE A 138 11.77 -1.87 15.72
N GLY A 139 12.30 -2.88 16.40
CA GLY A 139 13.46 -3.60 15.91
C GLY A 139 13.13 -4.50 14.72
N LEU A 140 14.16 -4.79 13.93
CA LEU A 140 14.08 -5.74 12.82
C LEU A 140 13.90 -7.17 13.34
N ASN A 141 14.48 -7.47 14.50
CA ASN A 141 14.41 -8.78 15.12
C ASN A 141 12.95 -9.17 15.44
N GLU A 142 12.14 -8.23 15.95
CA GLU A 142 10.72 -8.47 16.20
C GLU A 142 9.95 -8.82 14.92
N THR A 143 10.28 -8.17 13.79
CA THR A 143 9.70 -8.53 12.50
C THR A 143 10.20 -9.89 12.01
N CYS A 144 11.47 -10.24 12.24
CA CYS A 144 11.99 -11.58 11.90
C CYS A 144 11.33 -12.68 12.75
N GLU A 145 11.12 -12.43 14.04
CA GLU A 145 10.40 -13.33 14.94
C GLU A 145 8.95 -13.54 14.48
N ALA A 146 8.27 -12.47 14.05
CA ALA A 146 6.94 -12.57 13.47
C ALA A 146 6.90 -13.43 12.19
N ILE A 147 7.88 -13.26 11.30
CA ILE A 147 8.02 -14.10 10.10
C ILE A 147 8.24 -15.57 10.48
N ALA A 148 9.12 -15.84 11.45
CA ALA A 148 9.39 -17.18 11.93
C ALA A 148 8.15 -17.83 12.57
N MET A 149 7.38 -17.09 13.37
CA MET A 149 6.12 -17.56 13.94
C MET A 149 5.09 -17.91 12.86
N LEU A 150 4.98 -17.09 11.81
CA LEU A 150 4.10 -17.36 10.68
C LEU A 150 4.55 -18.60 9.87
N GLN A 151 5.84 -18.75 9.60
CA GLN A 151 6.37 -19.94 8.92
C GLN A 151 6.10 -21.22 9.73
N GLU A 152 6.25 -21.14 11.04
CA GLU A 152 6.00 -22.26 11.94
C GLU A 152 4.50 -22.59 12.05
N ALA A 153 3.61 -21.59 12.07
CA ALA A 153 2.17 -21.79 11.96
C ALA A 153 1.78 -22.47 10.64
N LYS A 154 2.38 -22.03 9.52
CA LYS A 154 2.20 -22.68 8.20
C LYS A 154 2.61 -24.14 8.23
N ARG A 155 3.75 -24.46 8.85
CA ARG A 155 4.26 -25.83 8.98
C ARG A 155 3.34 -26.71 9.82
N ARG A 156 2.82 -26.21 10.95
CA ARG A 156 1.86 -26.94 11.79
C ARG A 156 0.56 -27.27 11.05
N ALA A 157 0.09 -26.35 10.22
CA ALA A 157 -1.14 -26.49 9.44
C ALA A 157 -0.95 -27.23 8.10
N ASP A 158 0.28 -27.67 7.78
CA ASP A 158 0.65 -28.21 6.45
C ASP A 158 0.18 -27.30 5.29
N SER A 159 0.35 -25.98 5.47
CA SER A 159 -0.18 -24.96 4.57
C SER A 159 0.94 -24.25 3.80
N ALA A 160 0.80 -24.19 2.48
CA ALA A 160 1.64 -23.34 1.63
C ALA A 160 1.33 -21.84 1.81
N LYS A 161 0.16 -21.49 2.36
CA LYS A 161 -0.34 -20.11 2.53
C LYS A 161 -0.31 -19.65 3.99
N PRO A 162 -0.15 -18.34 4.25
CA PRO A 162 0.01 -17.25 3.27
C PRO A 162 1.39 -17.24 2.61
N ALA A 163 1.48 -16.66 1.40
CA ALA A 163 2.76 -16.22 0.86
C ALA A 163 3.32 -15.10 1.74
N ILE A 164 4.64 -15.07 1.93
CA ILE A 164 5.33 -14.07 2.75
C ILE A 164 6.13 -13.18 1.80
N ASP A 165 5.97 -11.86 1.94
CA ASP A 165 6.66 -10.87 1.11
C ASP A 165 7.26 -9.78 2.00
N VAL A 166 8.38 -9.19 1.60
CA VAL A 166 8.95 -8.03 2.27
C VAL A 166 8.69 -6.77 1.45
N ARG A 167 8.22 -5.70 2.11
CA ARG A 167 8.13 -4.37 1.50
C ARG A 167 9.25 -3.50 2.05
N TYR A 168 10.29 -3.31 1.26
CA TYR A 168 11.45 -2.53 1.67
C TYR A 168 11.33 -1.07 1.21
N THR A 169 11.36 -0.14 2.17
CA THR A 169 11.33 1.30 1.87
C THR A 169 12.74 1.81 1.60
N LEU A 170 13.07 2.03 0.32
CA LEU A 170 14.38 2.51 -0.08
C LEU A 170 14.49 4.03 0.09
N THR A 171 15.48 4.46 0.87
CA THR A 171 15.85 5.88 0.99
C THR A 171 17.26 6.14 0.48
N ARG A 172 17.56 7.40 0.19
CA ARG A 172 18.87 7.83 -0.34
C ARG A 172 20.02 7.40 0.55
N SER A 173 19.92 7.60 1.86
CA SER A 173 20.95 7.20 2.81
C SER A 173 21.20 5.69 2.87
N ARG A 174 20.29 4.86 2.34
CA ARG A 174 20.32 3.38 2.44
C ARG A 174 20.46 2.66 1.09
N LEU A 175 20.96 3.36 0.07
CA LEU A 175 21.24 2.77 -1.24
C LEU A 175 22.31 1.67 -1.20
N ASP A 176 23.26 1.73 -0.28
CA ASP A 176 24.27 0.68 -0.13
C ASP A 176 23.74 -0.50 0.70
N GLU A 177 22.98 -0.22 1.75
CA GLU A 177 22.40 -1.24 2.64
C GLU A 177 21.45 -2.19 1.90
N VAL A 178 20.63 -1.67 0.98
CA VAL A 178 19.68 -2.50 0.23
C VAL A 178 20.36 -3.61 -0.57
N MET A 179 21.66 -3.51 -0.86
CA MET A 179 22.42 -4.56 -1.53
C MET A 179 22.58 -5.83 -0.69
N LEU A 180 22.34 -5.76 0.63
CA LEU A 180 22.30 -6.89 1.55
C LEU A 180 20.92 -7.57 1.59
N LEU A 181 19.90 -6.99 0.96
CA LEU A 181 18.53 -7.52 0.96
C LEU A 181 18.43 -8.97 0.45
N PRO A 182 19.13 -9.40 -0.64
CA PRO A 182 19.08 -10.78 -1.10
C PRO A 182 19.50 -11.80 -0.02
N GLU A 183 20.63 -11.55 0.64
CA GLU A 183 21.14 -12.39 1.72
C GLU A 183 20.18 -12.38 2.93
N PHE A 184 19.66 -11.20 3.28
CA PHE A 184 18.67 -11.06 4.34
C PHE A 184 17.42 -11.93 4.08
N LEU A 185 16.85 -11.85 2.87
CA LEU A 185 15.64 -12.60 2.50
C LEU A 185 15.87 -14.11 2.53
N GLN A 186 17.01 -14.56 1.97
CA GLN A 186 17.38 -15.97 2.01
C GLN A 186 17.52 -16.47 3.45
N ARG A 187 18.21 -15.71 4.31
CA ARG A 187 18.41 -16.05 5.72
C ARG A 187 17.10 -16.15 6.51
N VAL A 188 16.15 -15.27 6.24
CA VAL A 188 14.84 -15.26 6.91
C VAL A 188 13.86 -16.26 6.27
N GLY A 189 14.17 -16.79 5.09
CA GLY A 189 13.32 -17.74 4.37
C GLY A 189 12.10 -17.08 3.72
N VAL A 190 12.31 -15.91 3.10
CA VAL A 190 11.27 -15.16 2.36
C VAL A 190 11.59 -15.18 0.87
N ASP A 191 10.60 -15.55 0.05
CA ASP A 191 10.80 -15.80 -1.37
C ASP A 191 10.82 -14.52 -2.23
N SER A 192 10.23 -13.43 -1.75
CA SER A 192 10.16 -12.18 -2.51
C SER A 192 10.19 -10.91 -1.68
N ALA A 193 10.60 -9.83 -2.36
CA ALA A 193 10.46 -8.48 -1.86
C ALA A 193 10.05 -7.49 -2.95
N ILE A 194 9.45 -6.39 -2.50
CA ILE A 194 9.21 -5.19 -3.29
C ILE A 194 10.00 -4.05 -2.67
N VAL A 195 10.88 -3.44 -3.47
CA VAL A 195 11.69 -2.28 -3.10
C VAL A 195 11.08 -1.03 -3.72
N ALA A 196 10.75 -0.04 -2.89
CA ALA A 196 10.20 1.22 -3.40
C ALA A 196 10.66 2.42 -2.57
N THR A 197 10.86 3.55 -3.23
CA THR A 197 11.02 4.85 -2.55
C THR A 197 9.65 5.35 -2.05
N PRO A 198 9.60 6.09 -0.93
CA PRO A 198 8.39 6.77 -0.48
C PRO A 198 7.77 7.60 -1.60
N SER A 199 6.45 7.45 -1.79
CA SER A 199 5.69 8.17 -2.82
C SER A 199 4.91 9.37 -2.28
N PHE A 200 4.64 9.38 -0.97
CA PHE A 200 4.07 10.52 -0.27
C PHE A 200 5.17 11.13 0.62
N VAL A 201 5.46 12.42 0.41
CA VAL A 201 6.59 13.10 1.05
C VAL A 201 6.06 14.12 2.05
N ALA A 202 5.94 13.71 3.31
CA ALA A 202 5.27 14.49 4.34
C ALA A 202 6.14 15.60 4.98
N SER A 203 7.47 15.53 4.82
CA SER A 203 8.43 16.49 5.40
C SER A 203 9.57 16.81 4.45
N GLU A 204 10.33 17.87 4.78
CA GLU A 204 11.50 18.28 4.01
C GLU A 204 12.62 17.23 4.10
N ASP A 205 12.90 16.74 5.30
CA ASP A 205 13.87 15.66 5.54
C ASP A 205 13.55 14.41 4.69
N LEU A 206 12.26 14.06 4.59
CA LEU A 206 11.83 12.94 3.74
C LEU A 206 12.04 13.25 2.25
N ALA A 207 11.90 14.51 1.83
CA ALA A 207 12.15 14.92 0.45
C ALA A 207 13.63 14.74 0.06
N GLU A 208 14.56 14.92 1.00
CA GLU A 208 15.98 14.65 0.79
C GLU A 208 16.27 13.15 0.69
N GLU A 209 15.56 12.33 1.47
CA GLU A 209 15.65 10.88 1.49
C GLU A 209 14.97 10.21 0.27
N CYS A 210 13.98 10.85 -0.34
CA CYS A 210 13.30 10.32 -1.51
C CYS A 210 14.23 10.26 -2.74
N LEU A 211 14.23 9.10 -3.41
CA LEU A 211 14.98 8.89 -4.64
C LEU A 211 14.15 9.31 -5.84
N VAL A 212 14.19 10.62 -6.13
CA VAL A 212 13.54 11.22 -7.30
C VAL A 212 14.61 11.74 -8.27
N PRO A 213 15.00 10.94 -9.29
CA PRO A 213 15.90 11.40 -10.33
C PRO A 213 15.35 12.66 -11.02
N ARG A 214 16.18 13.71 -11.14
CA ARG A 214 15.83 14.95 -11.87
C ARG A 214 16.39 14.96 -13.29
N ARG A 215 17.37 14.10 -13.57
CA ARG A 215 18.04 13.96 -14.88
C ARG A 215 18.05 12.50 -15.32
N HIS A 216 18.05 12.25 -16.63
CA HIS A 216 18.09 10.90 -17.20
C HIS A 216 19.32 10.09 -16.76
N GLU A 217 20.46 10.74 -16.54
CA GLU A 217 21.68 10.10 -16.01
C GLU A 217 21.49 9.53 -14.60
N GLN A 218 20.85 10.28 -13.72
CA GLN A 218 20.54 9.84 -12.36
C GLN A 218 19.57 8.65 -12.37
N LEU A 219 18.59 8.67 -13.28
CA LEU A 219 17.67 7.54 -13.44
C LEU A 219 18.42 6.30 -13.93
N ARG A 220 19.26 6.42 -14.97
CA ARG A 220 20.05 5.28 -15.47
C ARG A 220 20.97 4.71 -14.40
N TRP A 221 21.60 5.57 -13.61
CA TRP A 221 22.43 5.16 -12.50
C TRP A 221 21.60 4.38 -11.47
N LEU A 222 20.47 4.92 -11.02
CA LEU A 222 19.58 4.25 -10.05
C LEU A 222 19.09 2.90 -10.57
N LEU A 223 18.61 2.84 -11.82
CA LEU A 223 18.15 1.61 -12.45
C LEU A 223 19.27 0.56 -12.51
N SER A 224 20.50 0.95 -12.86
CA SER A 224 21.64 0.03 -12.86
C SER A 224 21.90 -0.60 -11.48
N HIS A 225 21.69 0.14 -10.39
CA HIS A 225 21.84 -0.38 -9.03
C HIS A 225 20.70 -1.34 -8.67
N LEU A 226 19.47 -0.98 -9.02
CA LEU A 226 18.29 -1.80 -8.78
C LEU A 226 18.25 -3.07 -9.65
N ASP A 227 18.76 -3.00 -10.89
CA ASP A 227 18.95 -4.18 -11.75
C ASP A 227 19.99 -5.12 -11.15
N THR A 228 21.11 -4.58 -10.63
CA THR A 228 22.10 -5.39 -9.92
C THR A 228 21.49 -6.08 -8.71
N LEU A 229 20.63 -5.37 -7.96
CA LEU A 229 19.89 -5.94 -6.83
C LEU A 229 18.94 -7.07 -7.29
N PHE A 230 18.21 -6.88 -8.38
CA PHE A 230 17.36 -7.91 -8.97
C PHE A 230 18.16 -9.18 -9.33
N PHE A 231 19.27 -9.03 -10.06
CA PHE A 231 20.09 -10.17 -10.47
C PHE A 231 20.70 -10.90 -9.27
N LYS A 232 21.21 -10.18 -8.27
CA LYS A 232 21.67 -10.78 -7.01
C LYS A 232 20.55 -11.52 -6.30
N GLY A 233 19.32 -11.00 -6.30
CA GLY A 233 18.15 -11.71 -5.77
C GLY A 233 18.05 -13.13 -6.35
N LEU A 234 18.12 -13.24 -7.68
CA LEU A 234 18.02 -14.53 -8.37
C LEU A 234 19.16 -15.50 -8.00
N GLU A 235 20.38 -15.00 -7.78
CA GLU A 235 21.52 -15.82 -7.32
C GLU A 235 21.26 -16.42 -5.92
N TYR A 236 20.52 -15.70 -5.07
CA TYR A 236 20.12 -16.15 -3.74
C TYR A 236 18.82 -16.97 -3.73
N GLY A 237 18.19 -17.16 -4.90
CA GLY A 237 16.91 -17.86 -5.04
C GLY A 237 15.68 -17.06 -4.62
N VAL A 238 15.79 -15.72 -4.54
CA VAL A 238 14.69 -14.82 -4.13
C VAL A 238 14.33 -13.84 -5.25
N VAL A 239 13.08 -13.40 -5.31
CA VAL A 239 12.60 -12.47 -6.33
C VAL A 239 12.45 -11.07 -5.74
N ILE A 240 13.31 -10.14 -6.13
CA ILE A 240 13.25 -8.74 -5.69
C ILE A 240 12.74 -7.88 -6.84
N ARG A 241 11.50 -7.40 -6.74
CA ARG A 241 10.96 -6.40 -7.69
C ARG A 241 11.21 -5.00 -7.14
N TYR A 242 11.30 -4.01 -8.03
CA TYR A 242 11.48 -2.64 -7.59
C TYR A 242 10.61 -1.64 -8.33
N PHE A 243 10.39 -0.48 -7.71
CA PHE A 243 9.78 0.70 -8.33
C PHE A 243 10.67 1.94 -8.15
N ALA A 244 11.06 2.57 -9.27
CA ALA A 244 11.82 3.82 -9.33
C ALA A 244 10.99 4.94 -9.96
N ILE A 245 11.28 6.20 -9.65
CA ILE A 245 10.55 7.37 -10.20
C ILE A 245 11.24 7.88 -11.48
N SER A 246 10.50 8.02 -12.59
CA SER A 246 11.03 8.55 -13.85
C SER A 246 10.77 10.06 -14.00
N PRO A 247 11.79 10.88 -14.36
CA PRO A 247 11.62 12.33 -14.55
C PRO A 247 10.94 12.74 -15.86
N GLY A 248 10.85 11.84 -16.85
CA GLY A 248 10.46 12.22 -18.22
C GLY A 248 9.39 11.33 -18.87
N VAL A 249 9.22 10.09 -18.43
CA VAL A 249 8.22 9.17 -18.97
C VAL A 249 7.07 9.05 -17.98
N LYS A 250 6.07 9.92 -18.12
CA LYS A 250 4.79 9.73 -17.44
C LYS A 250 4.22 8.40 -17.91
N ARG A 251 4.06 7.41 -17.01
CA ARG A 251 3.17 6.31 -17.32
C ARG A 251 1.80 6.91 -17.53
N ARG A 252 1.17 6.50 -18.62
CA ARG A 252 -0.17 6.95 -18.97
C ARG A 252 -1.25 6.28 -18.12
N THR A 253 -0.85 5.28 -17.33
CA THR A 253 -1.66 4.48 -16.41
C THR A 253 -1.11 4.62 -14.98
N CYS A 254 -2.00 4.83 -14.01
CA CYS A 254 -1.64 4.84 -12.59
C CYS A 254 -1.45 3.39 -12.10
N ILE A 255 -0.40 3.13 -11.31
CA ILE A 255 -0.17 1.79 -10.74
C ILE A 255 -1.27 1.36 -9.75
N GLU A 256 -2.02 2.32 -9.23
CA GLU A 256 -3.16 2.05 -8.34
C GLU A 256 -4.40 1.56 -9.10
N ASN A 257 -4.36 1.43 -10.44
CA ASN A 257 -5.50 1.01 -11.28
C ASN A 257 -6.84 1.68 -10.92
N VAL A 258 -6.84 3.02 -10.82
CA VAL A 258 -7.98 3.83 -10.34
C VAL A 258 -9.28 3.72 -11.17
N THR A 259 -9.24 2.99 -12.29
CA THR A 259 -10.40 2.65 -13.11
C THR A 259 -11.12 1.39 -12.65
N GLU A 260 -10.43 0.50 -11.94
CA GLU A 260 -10.90 -0.83 -11.50
C GLU A 260 -10.49 -1.14 -10.05
N SER A 261 -10.17 -0.12 -9.27
CA SER A 261 -9.84 -0.25 -7.86
C SER A 261 -10.37 0.92 -7.03
N ILE A 262 -10.44 0.70 -5.72
CA ILE A 262 -10.73 1.73 -4.73
C ILE A 262 -9.92 1.50 -3.45
N TYR A 263 -9.85 2.56 -2.64
CA TYR A 263 -9.42 2.57 -1.26
C TYR A 263 -10.57 3.02 -0.37
N VAL A 264 -10.76 2.33 0.76
CA VAL A 264 -11.71 2.68 1.81
C VAL A 264 -10.93 3.00 3.07
N GLY A 265 -10.99 4.24 3.54
CA GLY A 265 -10.34 4.67 4.77
C GLY A 265 -11.03 4.12 6.03
N ALA A 266 -10.33 4.12 7.16
CA ALA A 266 -10.88 3.69 8.46
C ALA A 266 -12.06 4.55 8.94
N ASP A 267 -12.26 5.71 8.32
CA ASP A 267 -13.40 6.61 8.52
C ASP A 267 -14.51 6.44 7.49
N GLY A 268 -14.48 5.38 6.68
CA GLY A 268 -15.49 5.08 5.66
C GLY A 268 -15.36 5.88 4.36
N ARG A 269 -14.45 6.86 4.29
CA ARG A 269 -14.24 7.66 3.07
C ARG A 269 -13.70 6.79 1.94
N VAL A 270 -14.28 6.96 0.75
CA VAL A 270 -13.89 6.23 -0.47
C VAL A 270 -13.02 7.13 -1.34
N SER A 271 -11.87 6.60 -1.72
CA SER A 271 -10.86 7.26 -2.54
C SER A 271 -10.35 6.30 -3.62
N PRO A 272 -9.76 6.80 -4.72
CA PRO A 272 -9.10 5.94 -5.72
C PRO A 272 -7.78 5.32 -5.23
N CYS A 273 -7.16 5.83 -4.15
CA CYS A 273 -5.93 5.27 -3.57
C CYS A 273 -5.72 5.74 -2.13
N ALA A 274 -4.88 5.04 -1.36
CA ALA A 274 -4.59 5.39 0.03
C ALA A 274 -4.06 6.82 0.22
N MET A 275 -3.21 7.30 -0.71
CA MET A 275 -2.67 8.67 -0.68
C MET A 275 -3.71 9.75 -0.95
N GLY A 276 -4.87 9.40 -1.52
CA GLY A 276 -5.98 10.33 -1.70
C GLY A 276 -6.83 10.51 -0.44
N ALA A 277 -6.66 9.66 0.57
CA ALA A 277 -7.44 9.68 1.80
C ALA A 277 -6.57 9.35 3.01
N LEU A 278 -5.52 10.16 3.21
CA LEU A 278 -4.83 10.21 4.50
C LEU A 278 -5.82 10.55 5.62
N PRO A 279 -5.69 9.92 6.81
CA PRO A 279 -6.57 10.11 7.95
C PRO A 279 -6.21 11.41 8.69
N LEU A 280 -6.56 12.54 8.10
CA LEU A 280 -6.28 13.88 8.60
C LEU A 280 -7.58 14.69 8.78
N ASP A 281 -7.62 15.55 9.79
CA ASP A 281 -8.70 16.51 10.07
C ASP A 281 -8.35 17.98 9.76
N ASP A 282 -7.08 18.29 9.49
CA ASP A 282 -6.62 19.63 9.10
C ASP A 282 -6.07 19.71 7.67
N ASP A 283 -5.98 20.95 7.17
CA ASP A 283 -5.27 21.28 5.94
C ASP A 283 -3.75 21.16 6.14
N VAL A 284 -3.15 20.14 5.51
CA VAL A 284 -1.70 19.92 5.57
C VAL A 284 -1.03 20.24 4.24
N THR A 285 0.30 20.27 4.27
CA THR A 285 1.16 20.42 3.08
C THR A 285 2.08 19.21 2.96
N HIS A 286 2.47 18.89 1.73
CA HIS A 286 3.44 17.85 1.42
C HIS A 286 4.44 18.39 0.41
N TRP A 287 5.50 17.63 0.15
CA TRP A 287 6.54 17.99 -0.79
C TRP A 287 6.35 17.25 -2.12
N TYR A 288 6.43 17.99 -3.22
CA TYR A 288 6.37 17.45 -4.57
C TYR A 288 7.53 18.03 -5.37
N LEU A 289 8.47 17.16 -5.77
CA LEU A 289 9.67 17.52 -6.55
C LEU A 289 10.53 18.66 -5.97
N GLY A 290 10.47 18.86 -4.66
CA GLY A 290 11.20 19.91 -3.94
C GLY A 290 10.37 21.16 -3.61
N ASP A 291 9.14 21.24 -4.08
CA ASP A 291 8.21 22.33 -3.76
C ASP A 291 7.21 21.89 -2.70
N LYS A 292 6.92 22.80 -1.75
CA LYS A 292 5.88 22.60 -0.74
C LYS A 292 4.51 22.93 -1.34
N VAL A 293 3.59 21.96 -1.33
CA VAL A 293 2.27 22.05 -1.96
C VAL A 293 1.16 21.63 -1.00
N ALA A 294 -0.02 22.22 -1.13
CA ALA A 294 -1.19 21.84 -0.34
C ALA A 294 -1.60 20.39 -0.64
N TYR A 295 -1.80 19.59 0.41
CA TYR A 295 -2.44 18.29 0.30
C TYR A 295 -3.93 18.48 0.04
N ARG A 296 -4.47 17.77 -0.95
CA ARG A 296 -5.89 17.85 -1.31
C ARG A 296 -6.47 16.44 -1.35
N PRO A 297 -7.30 16.06 -0.36
CA PRO A 297 -7.97 14.76 -0.38
C PRO A 297 -8.72 14.50 -1.70
N LEU A 298 -8.65 13.26 -2.16
CA LEU A 298 -9.37 12.70 -3.30
C LEU A 298 -10.47 11.78 -2.77
N VAL A 299 -11.48 12.35 -2.14
CA VAL A 299 -12.60 11.61 -1.56
C VAL A 299 -13.85 11.86 -2.40
N PHE A 300 -14.59 10.80 -2.72
CA PHE A 300 -15.78 10.85 -3.58
C PHE A 300 -17.08 10.47 -2.87
N GLY A 301 -17.00 10.17 -1.57
CA GLY A 301 -18.13 9.83 -0.73
C GLY A 301 -17.69 9.04 0.51
N SER A 302 -18.64 8.73 1.39
CA SER A 302 -18.43 7.85 2.55
C SER A 302 -19.40 6.68 2.53
N LEU A 303 -18.89 5.50 2.89
CA LEU A 303 -19.69 4.32 3.20
C LEU A 303 -20.42 4.45 4.55
N ASP A 304 -20.31 5.55 5.29
CA ASP A 304 -21.26 5.81 6.38
C ASP A 304 -22.63 6.28 5.82
N GLU A 305 -22.63 6.88 4.63
CA GLU A 305 -23.78 7.57 4.08
C GLU A 305 -24.33 6.87 2.84
N LEU A 306 -23.47 6.54 1.88
CA LEU A 306 -23.87 6.13 0.53
C LEU A 306 -23.51 4.67 0.23
N GLN A 307 -24.28 4.02 -0.66
CA GLN A 307 -23.86 2.73 -1.19
C GLN A 307 -22.64 2.92 -2.10
N LEU A 308 -21.77 1.92 -2.17
CA LEU A 308 -20.56 2.02 -2.96
C LEU A 308 -20.87 2.27 -4.44
N GLU A 309 -21.93 1.65 -4.95
CA GLU A 309 -22.45 1.87 -6.30
C GLU A 309 -22.74 3.35 -6.57
N ASP A 310 -23.42 4.03 -5.65
CA ASP A 310 -23.78 5.44 -5.79
C ASP A 310 -22.51 6.33 -5.82
N ILE A 311 -21.55 6.03 -4.95
CA ILE A 311 -20.25 6.72 -4.92
C ILE A 311 -19.51 6.51 -6.25
N TRP A 312 -19.40 5.27 -6.71
CA TRP A 312 -18.68 4.90 -7.92
C TRP A 312 -19.27 5.54 -9.17
N HIS A 313 -20.60 5.54 -9.30
CA HIS A 313 -21.30 6.09 -10.45
C HIS A 313 -21.59 7.60 -10.35
N SER A 314 -21.22 8.25 -9.25
CA SER A 314 -21.34 9.70 -9.09
C SER A 314 -20.68 10.46 -10.23
N ASP A 315 -21.25 11.62 -10.57
CA ASP A 315 -20.71 12.48 -11.64
C ASP A 315 -19.27 12.93 -11.33
N GLU A 316 -18.96 13.21 -10.06
CA GLU A 316 -17.62 13.62 -9.65
C GLU A 316 -16.59 12.50 -9.85
N TYR A 317 -16.89 11.29 -9.35
CA TYR A 317 -15.94 10.18 -9.44
C TYR A 317 -15.75 9.73 -10.90
N ARG A 318 -16.82 9.71 -11.71
CA ARG A 318 -16.69 9.42 -13.14
C ARG A 318 -15.86 10.48 -13.86
N ARG A 319 -16.04 11.77 -13.57
CA ARG A 319 -15.19 12.84 -14.13
C ARG A 319 -13.72 12.67 -13.76
N PHE A 320 -13.43 12.24 -12.54
CA PHE A 320 -12.08 11.91 -12.10
C PHE A 320 -11.48 10.72 -12.85
N ARG A 321 -12.22 9.61 -12.99
CA ARG A 321 -11.74 8.38 -13.64
C ARG A 321 -11.62 8.52 -15.16
N ARG A 322 -12.40 9.43 -15.75
CA ARG A 322 -12.50 9.61 -17.21
C ARG A 322 -11.13 9.69 -17.89
N PRO A 323 -10.19 10.60 -17.55
CA PRO A 323 -8.93 10.73 -18.28
C PRO A 323 -8.10 9.44 -18.34
N PHE A 324 -8.20 8.58 -17.33
CA PHE A 324 -7.42 7.34 -17.24
C PHE A 324 -7.81 6.33 -18.34
N TYR A 325 -9.07 6.32 -18.82
CA TYR A 325 -9.49 5.49 -19.96
C TYR A 325 -8.85 5.91 -21.30
N TRP A 326 -8.36 7.15 -21.38
CA TRP A 326 -7.62 7.65 -22.54
C TRP A 326 -6.12 7.82 -22.24
N ASN A 327 -5.60 7.10 -21.25
CA ASN A 327 -4.17 7.09 -20.98
C ASN A 327 -3.67 8.52 -20.62
N ARG A 328 -4.44 9.23 -19.78
CA ARG A 328 -4.13 10.57 -19.26
C ARG A 328 -4.34 10.62 -17.75
N LEU A 329 -3.53 11.42 -17.06
CA LEU A 329 -3.73 11.69 -15.63
C LEU A 329 -4.83 12.73 -15.44
N SER A 330 -5.58 12.58 -14.35
CA SER A 330 -6.45 13.63 -13.83
C SER A 330 -5.61 14.79 -13.28
N SER A 331 -6.09 16.02 -13.40
CA SER A 331 -5.42 17.20 -12.83
C SER A 331 -5.28 17.11 -11.31
N ARG A 332 -6.19 16.39 -10.64
CA ARG A 332 -6.10 16.14 -9.20
C ARG A 332 -4.99 15.14 -8.82
N CYS A 333 -4.31 14.53 -9.79
CA CYS A 333 -3.17 13.64 -9.59
C CYS A 333 -1.85 14.22 -10.16
N GLU A 334 -1.82 15.49 -10.56
CA GLU A 334 -0.62 16.10 -11.17
C GLU A 334 0.57 16.21 -10.21
N ASN A 335 0.30 16.37 -8.91
CA ASN A 335 1.32 16.43 -7.86
C ASN A 335 1.51 15.08 -7.14
N CYS A 336 1.34 13.97 -7.87
CA CYS A 336 1.48 12.61 -7.32
C CYS A 336 2.70 11.92 -7.93
N LEU A 337 3.54 11.28 -7.09
CA LEU A 337 4.73 10.55 -7.55
C LEU A 337 4.42 9.12 -8.05
N ASN A 338 3.29 8.52 -7.67
CA ASN A 338 2.94 7.13 -8.05
C ASN A 338 2.89 6.89 -9.58
N PRO A 339 2.31 7.79 -10.41
CA PRO A 339 2.30 7.62 -11.87
C PRO A 339 3.67 7.62 -12.53
N PHE A 340 4.72 8.05 -11.83
CA PHE A 340 6.08 8.08 -12.35
C PHE A 340 6.86 6.80 -12.04
N ARG A 341 6.25 5.84 -11.31
CA ARG A 341 6.91 4.58 -10.97
C ARG A 341 7.12 3.72 -12.22
N VAL A 342 8.39 3.47 -12.54
CA VAL A 342 8.85 2.43 -13.47
C VAL A 342 9.35 1.25 -12.65
N GLY A 343 9.10 0.03 -13.11
CA GLY A 343 9.56 -1.18 -12.43
C GLY A 343 10.36 -2.06 -13.37
N GLY A 344 11.21 -2.88 -12.78
CA GLY A 344 11.94 -4.00 -13.37
C GLY A 344 11.53 -5.29 -12.65
#